data_AF-A0A365HC98-F1
#
_entry.id   AF-A0A365HC98-F1
#
_cell.length_a   1.000
_cell.length_b   1.000
_cell.length_c   1.000
_cell.angle_alpha   90.00
_cell.angle_beta   90.00
_cell.angle_gamma   90.00
#
_symmetry.space_group_name_H-M   'P 1'
#
loop_
_entity.id
_entity.type
_entity.pdbx_description
1 polymer ?
#
loop_
_entity_poly.entity_id
_entity_poly.type
_entity_poly.pdbx_seq_one_letter_code
_entity_poly.pdbx_strand_id
1 'polypeptide(L)'
;MSSMMALHRRPEMADRPAPEPAPARRPPGRIATGDPEHIAVRLAAEFPFLDRHTISTCVRDTCNCLAHLGIAVSPDVIERLAREHLTTLASSPLLEDPVPFRDVREG
;
A
#
# COMPACT_ATOMS: atom_id res chain seq x y z
N MET A 1 46.42 66.22 10.22
CA MET A 1 44.96 66.42 10.24
C MET A 1 44.30 65.06 10.43
N SER A 2 43.49 64.94 11.49
CA SER A 2 42.48 63.94 11.88
C SER A 2 42.23 62.75 10.92
N SER A 3 42.34 61.49 11.31
CA SER A 3 41.45 60.71 12.20
C SER A 3 39.96 60.81 11.84
N MET A 4 39.38 59.77 11.22
CA MET A 4 38.15 59.12 11.69
C MET A 4 37.78 57.86 10.87
N MET A 5 37.94 56.72 11.53
CA MET A 5 36.97 55.62 11.66
C MET A 5 35.74 55.64 10.74
N ALA A 6 35.56 54.56 9.97
CA ALA A 6 34.23 53.97 9.76
C ALA A 6 34.36 52.46 9.48
N LEU A 7 34.44 51.68 10.55
CA LEU A 7 34.07 50.28 10.58
C LEU A 7 32.58 50.16 10.25
N HIS A 8 32.24 49.73 9.03
CA HIS A 8 30.92 49.19 8.72
C HIS A 8 31.05 47.80 8.09
N ARG A 9 31.00 46.80 8.97
CA ARG A 9 30.09 45.64 8.95
C ARG A 9 29.89 44.90 7.60
N ARG A 10 30.39 43.65 7.56
CA ARG A 10 29.96 42.50 6.73
C ARG A 10 28.41 42.40 6.60
N PRO A 11 27.82 41.83 5.51
CA PRO A 11 27.98 40.41 5.19
C PRO A 11 28.04 39.99 3.70
N GLU A 12 28.75 38.87 3.53
CA GLU A 12 28.69 37.86 2.46
C GLU A 12 27.25 37.63 1.98
N MET A 13 26.93 38.12 0.78
CA MET A 13 25.68 37.81 0.13
C MET A 13 25.74 36.41 -0.46
N ALA A 14 25.15 35.49 0.30
CA ALA A 14 24.39 34.34 -0.18
C ALA A 14 25.15 33.41 -1.15
N ASP A 15 26.02 32.58 -0.58
CA ASP A 15 25.92 31.16 -0.90
C ASP A 15 24.49 30.73 -0.51
N ARG A 16 23.57 30.82 -1.46
CA ARG A 16 22.30 30.12 -1.36
C ARG A 16 22.70 28.67 -1.60
N PRO A 17 22.69 27.76 -0.60
CA PRO A 17 22.63 26.36 -0.94
C PRO A 17 21.40 26.22 -1.83
N ALA A 18 21.59 25.68 -3.03
CA ALA A 18 20.48 25.26 -3.86
C ALA A 18 19.50 24.51 -2.95
N PRO A 19 18.19 24.71 -3.08
CA PRO A 19 17.25 23.91 -2.29
C PRO A 19 17.66 22.45 -2.50
N GLU A 20 18.09 21.78 -1.42
CA GLU A 20 18.34 20.36 -1.46
C GLU A 20 17.15 19.74 -2.18
N PRO A 21 17.36 18.87 -3.19
CA PRO A 21 16.24 18.24 -3.86
C PRO A 21 15.39 17.61 -2.78
N ALA A 22 14.19 18.17 -2.58
CA ALA A 22 13.20 17.65 -1.65
C ALA A 22 13.20 16.14 -1.83
N PRO A 23 13.19 15.35 -0.73
CA PRO A 23 13.36 13.90 -0.81
C PRO A 23 12.44 13.43 -1.90
N ALA A 24 13.04 12.95 -3.00
CA ALA A 24 12.36 12.76 -4.26
C ALA A 24 11.02 12.12 -3.92
N ARG A 25 9.92 12.86 -4.13
CA ARG A 25 8.58 12.30 -4.04
C ARG A 25 8.64 11.15 -5.01
N ARG A 26 8.86 9.94 -4.47
CA ARG A 26 9.01 8.72 -5.25
C ARG A 26 7.80 8.73 -6.17
N PRO A 27 7.98 8.69 -7.49
CA PRO A 27 6.84 8.62 -8.38
C PRO A 27 5.98 7.44 -7.92
N PRO A 28 4.65 7.59 -7.73
CA PRO A 28 3.74 6.46 -7.57
C PRO A 28 3.65 5.76 -8.94
N GLY A 29 4.73 5.12 -9.35
CA GLY A 29 4.92 4.66 -10.73
C GLY A 29 5.73 3.38 -10.83
N ARG A 30 6.19 2.85 -9.70
CA ARG A 30 6.54 1.44 -9.59
C ARG A 30 5.80 0.95 -8.37
N ILE A 31 4.52 0.66 -8.58
CA ILE A 31 3.74 -0.04 -7.58
C ILE A 31 4.57 -1.29 -7.29
N ALA A 32 5.17 -1.37 -6.10
CA ALA A 32 5.93 -2.54 -5.76
C ALA A 32 4.90 -3.67 -5.87
N THR A 33 5.13 -4.57 -6.82
CA THR A 33 4.23 -5.68 -7.12
C THR A 33 4.20 -6.68 -5.95
N GLY A 34 4.67 -6.26 -4.77
CA GLY A 34 4.75 -7.04 -3.58
C GLY A 34 4.33 -6.40 -2.28
N ASP A 35 3.64 -5.26 -2.33
CA ASP A 35 2.86 -4.83 -1.16
C ASP A 35 1.58 -5.70 -1.08
N PRO A 36 1.24 -6.24 0.11
CA PRO A 36 0.07 -7.11 0.29
C PRO A 36 -1.24 -6.43 -0.10
N GLU A 37 -1.32 -5.11 0.06
CA GLU A 37 -2.47 -4.32 -0.38
C GLU A 37 -2.66 -4.37 -1.90
N HIS A 38 -1.57 -4.32 -2.65
CA HIS A 38 -1.63 -4.36 -4.12
C HIS A 38 -1.97 -5.76 -4.63
N ILE A 39 -1.49 -6.81 -3.94
CA ILE A 39 -1.91 -8.19 -4.17
C ILE A 39 -3.42 -8.33 -3.92
N ALA A 40 -3.95 -7.75 -2.84
CA ALA A 40 -5.38 -7.79 -2.54
C ALA A 40 -6.22 -7.09 -3.63
N VAL A 41 -5.74 -5.97 -4.21
CA VAL A 41 -6.42 -5.32 -5.34
C VAL A 41 -6.47 -6.22 -6.57
N ARG A 42 -5.36 -6.90 -6.91
CA ARG A 42 -5.31 -7.82 -8.06
C ARG A 42 -6.24 -9.02 -7.86
N LEU A 43 -6.23 -9.61 -6.66
CA LEU A 43 -7.14 -10.71 -6.32
C LEU A 43 -8.61 -10.26 -6.31
N ALA A 44 -8.91 -9.03 -5.89
CA ALA A 44 -10.28 -8.49 -5.96
C ALA A 44 -10.81 -8.32 -7.38
N ALA A 45 -9.93 -8.11 -8.37
CA ALA A 45 -10.31 -8.10 -9.78
C ALA A 45 -10.55 -9.53 -10.33
N GLU A 46 -9.82 -10.52 -9.81
CA GLU A 46 -9.92 -11.93 -10.22
C GLU A 46 -11.11 -12.66 -9.57
N PHE A 47 -11.45 -12.28 -8.34
CA PHE A 47 -12.57 -12.81 -7.56
C PHE A 47 -13.63 -11.73 -7.29
N PRO A 48 -14.33 -11.22 -8.33
CA PRO A 48 -15.32 -10.15 -8.16
C PRO A 48 -16.56 -10.58 -7.34
N PHE A 49 -16.73 -11.89 -7.14
CA PHE A 49 -17.84 -12.46 -6.36
C PHE A 49 -17.55 -12.52 -4.85
N LEU A 50 -16.31 -12.25 -4.42
CA LEU A 50 -15.92 -12.24 -3.02
C LEU A 50 -15.78 -10.79 -2.53
N ASP A 51 -16.18 -10.54 -1.29
CA ASP A 51 -16.03 -9.24 -0.67
C ASP A 51 -14.56 -8.80 -0.57
N ARG A 52 -14.30 -7.53 -0.87
CA ARG A 52 -12.94 -6.92 -0.77
C ARG A 52 -12.33 -7.08 0.62
N HIS A 53 -13.16 -7.04 1.66
CA HIS A 53 -12.74 -7.24 3.04
C HIS A 53 -12.26 -8.68 3.29
N THR A 54 -12.97 -9.67 2.74
CA THR A 54 -12.58 -11.10 2.80
C THR A 54 -11.25 -11.33 2.11
N ILE A 55 -11.06 -10.73 0.92
CA ILE A 55 -9.80 -10.83 0.16
C ILE A 55 -8.64 -10.17 0.93
N SER A 56 -8.84 -8.96 1.46
CA SER A 56 -7.79 -8.27 2.24
C SER A 56 -7.40 -9.03 3.51
N THR A 57 -8.38 -9.63 4.20
CA THR A 57 -8.14 -10.42 5.41
C THR A 57 -7.39 -11.71 5.07
N CYS A 58 -7.78 -12.40 4.00
CA CYS A 58 -7.10 -13.59 3.51
C CYS A 58 -5.63 -13.32 3.16
N VAL A 59 -5.33 -12.20 2.48
CA VAL A 59 -3.95 -11.82 2.16
C VAL A 59 -3.14 -11.55 3.45
N ARG A 60 -3.73 -10.83 4.41
CA ARG A 60 -3.08 -10.55 5.70
C ARG A 60 -2.82 -11.82 6.52
N ASP A 61 -3.78 -12.73 6.57
CA ASP A 61 -3.63 -14.02 7.27
C ASP A 61 -2.58 -14.88 6.59
N THR A 62 -2.53 -14.89 5.25
CA THR A 62 -1.47 -15.57 4.49
C THR A 62 -0.09 -15.03 4.85
N CYS A 63 0.07 -13.70 4.90
CA CYS A 63 1.32 -13.07 5.35
C CYS A 63 1.71 -13.51 6.77
N ASN A 64 0.75 -13.50 7.71
CA ASN A 64 0.98 -13.91 9.09
C ASN A 64 1.36 -15.40 9.19
N CYS A 65 0.69 -16.28 8.44
CA CYS A 65 1.01 -17.71 8.39
C CYS A 65 2.42 -17.95 7.85
N LEU A 66 2.80 -17.30 6.74
CA LEU A 66 4.14 -17.43 6.17
C LEU A 66 5.22 -16.94 7.14
N ALA A 67 4.98 -15.80 7.79
CA ALA A 67 5.89 -15.26 8.81
C ALA A 67 6.02 -16.22 10.02
N HIS A 68 4.91 -16.80 10.48
CA HIS A 68 4.91 -17.76 11.58
C HIS A 68 5.67 -19.05 11.25
N LEU A 69 5.60 -19.49 10.00
CA LEU A 69 6.32 -20.67 9.49
C LEU A 69 7.80 -20.39 9.17
N GLY A 70 8.25 -19.14 9.29
CA GLY A 70 9.61 -18.73 8.91
C GLY A 70 9.87 -18.79 7.40
N ILE A 71 8.82 -18.83 6.58
CA ILE A 71 8.93 -18.79 5.13
C ILE A 71 9.17 -17.34 4.71
N ALA A 72 10.09 -17.12 3.78
CA ALA A 72 10.33 -15.79 3.23
C ALA A 72 9.03 -15.24 2.63
N VAL A 73 8.50 -14.18 3.27
CA VAL A 73 7.27 -13.50 2.88
C VAL A 73 7.51 -12.74 1.59
N SER A 74 7.47 -13.48 0.49
CA SER A 74 7.62 -12.97 -0.87
C SER A 74 6.24 -12.77 -1.48
N PRO A 75 6.04 -11.72 -2.26
CA PRO A 75 4.73 -11.39 -2.80
C PRO A 75 4.16 -12.44 -3.74
N ASP A 76 5.03 -13.12 -4.49
CA ASP A 76 4.67 -14.22 -5.37
C ASP A 76 4.06 -15.39 -4.58
N VAL A 77 4.66 -15.70 -3.41
CA VAL A 77 4.20 -16.76 -2.50
C VAL A 77 2.88 -16.36 -1.83
N ILE A 78 2.76 -15.11 -1.40
CA ILE A 78 1.53 -14.57 -0.80
C ILE A 78 0.39 -14.63 -1.82
N GLU A 79 0.61 -14.14 -3.05
CA GLU A 79 -0.40 -14.15 -4.10
C GLU A 79 -0.85 -15.56 -4.43
N ARG A 80 0.10 -16.51 -4.58
CA ARG A 80 -0.23 -17.89 -4.91
C ARG A 80 -1.05 -18.56 -3.80
N LEU A 81 -0.62 -18.48 -2.54
CA LEU A 81 -1.36 -19.07 -1.43
C LEU A 81 -2.74 -18.41 -1.24
N ALA A 82 -2.81 -17.07 -1.32
CA ALA A 82 -4.07 -16.36 -1.19
C ALA A 82 -5.03 -16.75 -2.31
N ARG A 83 -4.56 -16.85 -3.56
CA ARG A 83 -5.36 -17.34 -4.69
C ARG A 83 -5.86 -18.77 -4.45
N GLU A 84 -5.01 -19.68 -3.99
CA GLU A 84 -5.42 -21.06 -3.68
C GLU A 84 -6.48 -21.12 -2.57
N HIS A 85 -6.34 -20.30 -1.53
CA HIS A 85 -7.30 -20.22 -0.45
C HIS A 85 -8.64 -19.64 -0.93
N LEU A 86 -8.61 -18.52 -1.68
CA LEU A 86 -9.80 -17.92 -2.26
C LEU A 86 -10.48 -18.83 -3.29
N THR A 87 -9.70 -19.59 -4.08
CA THR A 87 -10.24 -20.58 -5.03
C THR A 87 -10.95 -21.69 -4.27
N THR A 88 -10.39 -22.14 -3.15
CA THR A 88 -11.03 -23.11 -2.26
C THR A 88 -12.33 -22.54 -1.68
N LEU A 89 -12.31 -21.30 -1.19
CA LEU A 89 -13.50 -20.62 -0.67
C LEU A 89 -14.59 -20.43 -1.73
N ALA A 90 -14.21 -20.06 -2.96
CA ALA A 90 -15.14 -19.92 -4.08
C ALA A 90 -15.67 -21.28 -4.58
N SER A 91 -14.88 -22.35 -4.46
CA SER A 91 -15.25 -23.70 -4.91
C SER A 91 -15.96 -24.53 -3.84
N SER A 92 -15.84 -24.16 -2.57
CA SER A 92 -16.62 -24.75 -1.48
C SER A 92 -17.96 -24.02 -1.39
N PRO A 93 -19.08 -24.64 -1.82
CA PRO A 93 -20.40 -24.13 -1.49
C PRO A 93 -20.68 -24.44 -0.02
N LEU A 94 -19.98 -23.80 0.91
CA LEU A 94 -20.49 -23.66 2.28
C LEU A 94 -21.55 -22.57 2.26
N LEU A 95 -22.72 -22.94 1.72
CA LEU A 95 -24.05 -22.55 2.20
C LEU A 95 -24.13 -21.21 2.94
N GLU A 96 -23.89 -20.09 2.26
CA GLU A 96 -24.35 -18.78 2.70
C GLU A 96 -25.15 -18.16 1.55
N ASP A 97 -26.46 -18.11 1.77
CA ASP A 97 -27.44 -17.38 0.98
C ASP A 97 -26.91 -15.95 0.73
N PRO A 98 -26.83 -15.46 -0.53
CA PRO A 98 -26.62 -14.05 -0.76
C PRO A 98 -27.89 -13.34 -0.32
N VAL A 99 -27.95 -12.82 0.92
CA VAL A 99 -29.05 -11.95 1.32
C VAL A 99 -29.08 -10.82 0.29
N PRO A 100 -30.07 -10.74 -0.61
CA PRO A 100 -30.12 -9.60 -1.50
C PRO A 100 -30.36 -8.41 -0.58
N PHE A 101 -29.46 -7.44 -0.59
CA PHE A 101 -29.77 -6.11 -0.07
C PHE A 101 -30.88 -5.54 -0.97
N ARG A 102 -32.11 -6.00 -0.76
CA ARG A 102 -33.30 -5.38 -1.33
C ARG A 102 -33.50 -4.12 -0.52
N ASP A 103 -33.06 -3.03 -1.12
CA ASP A 103 -33.56 -1.69 -0.90
C ASP A 103 -35.09 -1.76 -0.72
N VAL A 104 -35.54 -1.69 0.53
CA VAL A 104 -36.95 -1.42 0.85
C VAL A 104 -37.15 0.05 0.54
N ARG A 105 -37.39 0.36 -0.74
CA ARG A 105 -37.87 1.67 -1.13
C ARG A 105 -39.35 1.73 -0.82
N GLU A 106 -39.64 2.52 0.20
CA GLU A 106 -40.95 2.95 0.69
C GLU A 106 -41.98 3.19 -0.43
N GLY A 107 -43.22 2.76 -0.15
CA GLY A 107 -44.43 3.09 -0.89
C GLY A 107 -45.60 3.21 0.08
#